data_AF-A0A967VW72-F1
#
_entry.id   AF-A0A967VW72-F1
#
_cell.length_a   1.000
_cell.length_b   1.000
_cell.length_c   1.000
_cell.angle_alpha   90.00
_cell.angle_beta   90.00
_cell.angle_gamma   90.00
#
_symmetry.space_group_name_H-M   'P 1'
#
loop_
_entity.id
_entity.type
_entity.pdbx_description
1 polymer ?
#
loop_
_entity_poly.entity_id
_entity_poly.type
_entity_poly.pdbx_seq_one_letter_code
_entity_poly.pdbx_strand_id
1 'polypeptide(L)'
;GNRREAIAIYRHLAELRNYYGFLAADYIDADYNLESRSVELSEADFQLILSIPGIQRAFEFIQLDRLADARREWMHAVTDFNDDQLYIASHLASKWLWHDRAIYTISNTP
;
A
#
# COMPACT_ATOMS: atom_id res chain seq x y z
N GLY A 1 -31.66 -15.65 12.76
CA GLY A 1 -30.74 -14.92 11.85
C GLY A 1 -30.33 -15.82 10.70
N ASN A 2 -30.17 -15.26 9.49
CA ASN A 2 -29.82 -15.98 8.26
C ASN A 2 -28.34 -16.44 8.28
N ARG A 3 -28.06 -17.53 9.02
CA ARG A 3 -26.69 -18.01 9.26
C ARG A 3 -25.91 -18.34 7.98
N ARG A 4 -26.58 -18.87 6.95
CA ARG A 4 -25.93 -19.21 5.67
C ARG A 4 -25.47 -17.98 4.88
N GLU A 5 -26.29 -16.93 4.88
CA GLU A 5 -26.00 -15.66 4.20
C GLU A 5 -24.85 -14.93 4.91
N ALA A 6 -24.87 -14.91 6.24
CA ALA A 6 -23.77 -14.35 7.04
C ALA A 6 -22.43 -15.06 6.80
N ILE A 7 -22.42 -16.40 6.71
CA ILE A 7 -21.20 -17.16 6.42
C ILE A 7 -20.63 -16.81 5.04
N ALA A 8 -21.47 -16.61 4.03
CA ALA A 8 -21.02 -16.22 2.71
C ALA A 8 -20.35 -14.84 2.71
N ILE A 9 -20.92 -13.87 3.44
CA ILE A 9 -20.33 -12.53 3.59
C ILE A 9 -19.01 -12.60 4.37
N TYR A 10 -18.97 -13.34 5.48
CA TYR A 10 -17.73 -13.47 6.26
C TYR A 10 -16.61 -14.14 5.47
N ARG A 11 -16.91 -15.12 4.61
CA ARG A 11 -15.90 -15.71 3.72
C ARG A 11 -15.27 -14.68 2.81
N HIS A 12 -16.08 -13.81 2.21
CA HIS A 12 -15.54 -12.76 1.34
C HIS A 12 -14.73 -11.72 2.13
N LEU A 13 -15.20 -11.31 3.31
CA LEU A 13 -14.47 -10.37 4.15
C LEU A 13 -13.16 -10.95 4.68
N ALA A 14 -13.11 -12.25 5.00
CA ALA A 14 -11.93 -12.94 5.50
C ALA A 14 -10.74 -12.92 4.53
N GLU A 15 -10.99 -12.64 3.24
CA GLU A 15 -9.93 -12.45 2.23
C GLU A 15 -9.18 -11.12 2.41
N LEU A 16 -9.77 -10.13 3.11
CA LEU A 16 -9.20 -8.79 3.29
C LEU A 16 -8.16 -8.74 4.41
N ARG A 17 -7.03 -8.07 4.17
CA ARG A 17 -5.96 -7.86 5.17
C ARG A 17 -6.21 -6.63 6.04
N ASN A 18 -7.39 -6.54 6.66
CA ASN A 18 -7.75 -5.46 7.57
C ASN A 18 -8.46 -6.00 8.82
N TYR A 19 -8.72 -5.13 9.80
CA TYR A 19 -9.35 -5.51 11.07
C TYR A 19 -10.64 -6.33 10.87
N TYR A 20 -11.50 -5.93 9.93
CA TYR A 20 -12.77 -6.60 9.69
C TYR A 20 -12.62 -7.93 8.94
N GLY A 21 -11.58 -8.08 8.11
CA GLY A 21 -11.28 -9.35 7.48
C GLY A 21 -10.74 -10.37 8.48
N PHE A 22 -9.82 -9.97 9.36
CA PHE A 22 -9.38 -10.85 10.46
C PHE A 22 -10.53 -11.20 11.41
N LEU A 23 -11.39 -10.23 11.73
CA LEU A 23 -12.58 -10.48 12.54
C LEU A 23 -13.56 -11.45 11.84
N ALA A 24 -13.72 -11.32 10.52
CA ALA A 24 -14.56 -12.23 9.74
C ALA A 24 -13.99 -13.66 9.70
N ALA A 25 -12.66 -13.80 9.57
CA ALA A 25 -11.96 -15.08 9.67
C ALA A 25 -12.19 -15.75 11.03
N ASP A 26 -12.08 -15.00 12.13
CA ASP A 26 -12.42 -15.48 13.49
C ASP A 26 -13.85 -15.99 13.58
N TYR A 27 -14.83 -15.27 12.99
CA TYR A 27 -16.24 -15.66 13.05
C TYR A 27 -16.55 -16.98 12.34
N ILE A 28 -15.74 -17.37 11.35
CA ILE A 28 -15.94 -18.59 10.56
C ILE A 28 -14.89 -19.67 10.83
N ASP A 29 -14.00 -19.46 11.81
CA ASP A 29 -12.89 -20.35 12.14
C ASP A 29 -12.00 -20.66 10.92
N ALA A 30 -11.68 -19.62 10.14
CA ALA A 30 -10.78 -19.70 8.99
C ALA A 30 -9.39 -19.17 9.34
N ASP A 31 -8.38 -19.66 8.63
CA ASP A 31 -7.02 -19.14 8.74
C ASP A 31 -6.95 -17.66 8.33
N TYR A 32 -6.08 -16.89 8.99
CA TYR A 32 -5.87 -15.49 8.63
C TYR A 32 -5.15 -15.38 7.28
N ASN A 33 -5.71 -14.55 6.39
CA ASN A 33 -5.02 -14.18 5.16
C ASN A 33 -3.90 -13.16 5.46
N LEU A 34 -2.68 -13.69 5.62
CA LEU A 34 -1.46 -12.89 5.79
C LEU A 34 -0.62 -12.82 4.50
N GLU A 35 -1.12 -13.30 3.36
CA GLU A 35 -0.32 -13.44 2.13
C GLU A 35 0.43 -12.14 1.79
N SER A 36 1.73 -12.28 1.62
CA SER A 36 2.58 -11.26 1.01
C SER A 36 2.66 -11.54 -0.48
N ARG A 37 2.00 -10.73 -1.30
CA ARG A 37 2.20 -10.80 -2.75
C ARG A 37 3.58 -10.24 -3.07
N SER A 38 4.59 -11.11 -3.16
CA SER A 38 5.93 -10.72 -3.62
C SER A 38 5.90 -10.56 -5.14
N VAL A 39 5.49 -9.39 -5.60
CA VAL A 39 5.67 -9.04 -7.03
C VAL A 39 7.14 -8.70 -7.23
N GLU A 40 7.80 -9.40 -8.16
CA GLU A 40 9.15 -9.02 -8.60
C GLU A 40 9.06 -7.70 -9.36
N LEU A 41 9.57 -6.63 -8.75
CA LEU A 41 9.64 -5.31 -9.38
C LEU A 41 10.95 -5.19 -10.17
N SER A 42 10.83 -4.79 -11.44
CA SER A 42 11.99 -4.53 -12.29
C SER A 42 12.55 -3.13 -12.04
N GLU A 43 13.79 -2.89 -12.46
CA GLU A 43 14.37 -1.55 -12.42
C GLU A 43 13.57 -0.56 -13.29
N ALA A 44 13.00 -1.02 -14.41
CA ALA A 44 12.19 -0.18 -15.29
C ALA A 44 10.93 0.34 -14.59
N ASP A 45 10.33 -0.46 -13.70
CA ASP A 45 9.16 -0.08 -12.92
C ASP A 45 9.49 1.07 -11.95
N PHE A 46 10.64 0.99 -11.29
CA PHE A 46 11.12 2.08 -10.44
C PHE A 46 11.43 3.34 -11.25
N GLN A 47 12.07 3.20 -12.42
CA GLN A 47 12.37 4.34 -13.28
C GLN A 47 11.12 5.06 -13.76
N LEU A 48 10.03 4.33 -14.02
CA LEU A 48 8.74 4.94 -14.36
C LEU A 48 8.26 5.88 -13.24
N ILE A 49 8.26 5.41 -11.99
CA ILE A 49 7.85 6.22 -10.83
C ILE A 49 8.83 7.37 -10.54
N LEU A 50 10.13 7.12 -10.68
CA LEU A 50 11.19 8.13 -10.49
C LEU A 50 11.15 9.24 -11.55
N SER A 51 10.56 8.99 -12.72
CA SER A 51 10.42 10.02 -13.76
C SER A 51 9.34 11.06 -13.45
N ILE A 52 8.49 10.81 -12.44
CA ILE A 52 7.37 11.68 -12.09
C ILE A 52 7.90 12.91 -11.32
N PRO A 53 7.63 14.15 -11.78
CA PRO A 53 8.20 15.35 -11.16
C PRO A 53 7.88 15.50 -9.66
N GLY A 54 6.69 15.09 -9.22
CA GLY A 54 6.32 15.13 -7.80
C GLY A 54 7.15 14.16 -6.93
N ILE A 55 7.48 12.99 -7.47
CA ILE A 55 8.35 12.01 -6.79
C ILE A 55 9.79 12.51 -6.72
N GLN A 56 10.29 13.13 -7.80
CA GLN A 56 11.62 13.76 -7.81
C GLN A 56 11.71 14.88 -6.77
N ARG A 57 10.73 15.80 -6.73
CA ARG A 57 10.69 16.86 -5.73
C ARG A 57 10.62 16.29 -4.31
N ALA A 58 9.80 15.27 -4.08
CA ALA A 58 9.73 14.60 -2.78
C ALA A 58 11.10 14.05 -2.36
N PHE A 59 11.82 13.38 -3.28
CA PHE A 59 13.16 12.87 -3.03
C PHE A 59 14.16 13.97 -2.66
N GLU A 60 14.21 15.04 -3.45
CA GLU A 60 15.10 16.18 -3.17
C GLU A 60 14.81 16.80 -1.80
N PHE A 61 13.53 16.94 -1.43
CA PHE A 61 13.18 17.42 -0.09
C PHE A 61 13.61 16.48 1.03
N ILE A 62 13.64 15.15 0.82
CA ILE A 62 14.22 14.20 1.79
C ILE A 62 15.72 14.46 1.93
N GLN A 63 16.44 14.63 0.82
CA GLN A 63 17.89 14.90 0.83
C GLN A 63 18.23 16.21 1.56
N LEU A 64 17.32 17.18 1.53
CA LEU A 64 17.43 18.47 2.23
C LEU A 64 16.91 18.44 3.68
N ASP A 65 16.53 17.28 4.21
CA ASP A 65 15.91 17.11 5.54
C ASP A 65 14.60 17.92 5.74
N ARG A 66 13.91 18.22 4.63
CA ARG A 66 12.63 18.96 4.60
C ARG A 66 11.45 18.00 4.55
N LEU A 67 11.34 17.15 5.57
CA LEU A 67 10.36 16.04 5.59
C LEU A 67 8.89 16.48 5.46
N ALA A 68 8.53 17.68 5.91
CA ALA A 68 7.17 18.19 5.76
C ALA A 68 6.83 18.56 4.31
N ASP A 69 7.80 19.14 3.58
CA ASP A 69 7.67 19.44 2.15
C ASP A 69 7.67 18.14 1.34
N ALA A 70 8.58 17.22 1.65
CA ALA A 70 8.64 15.90 1.03
C ALA A 70 7.30 15.17 1.14
N ARG A 71 6.69 15.14 2.33
CA ARG A 71 5.39 14.49 2.56
C ARG A 71 4.29 15.10 1.70
N ARG A 72 4.24 16.43 1.57
CA ARG A 72 3.23 17.11 0.74
C ARG A 72 3.37 16.72 -0.72
N GLU A 73 4.59 16.76 -1.25
CA GLU A 73 4.86 16.37 -2.64
C GLU A 73 4.53 14.89 -2.88
N TRP A 74 4.92 14.01 -1.96
CA TRP A 74 4.61 12.59 -2.04
C TRP A 74 3.09 12.35 -2.05
N MET A 75 2.35 12.92 -1.11
CA MET A 75 0.89 12.76 -1.02
C MET A 75 0.19 13.27 -2.28
N HIS A 76 0.62 14.43 -2.80
CA HIS A 76 0.08 14.97 -4.04
C HIS A 76 0.38 14.04 -5.23
N ALA A 77 1.62 13.56 -5.36
CA ALA A 77 2.03 12.70 -6.48
C ALA A 77 1.28 11.37 -6.51
N VAL A 78 1.14 10.70 -5.37
CA VAL A 78 0.52 9.36 -5.30
C VAL A 78 -1.00 9.37 -5.38
N THR A 79 -1.64 10.55 -5.35
CA THR A 79 -3.12 10.64 -5.43
C THR A 79 -3.65 10.13 -6.77
N ASP A 80 -2.88 10.29 -7.85
CA ASP A 80 -3.28 9.89 -9.21
C ASP A 80 -2.76 8.49 -9.60
N PHE A 81 -2.16 7.75 -8.65
CA PHE A 81 -1.54 6.46 -8.94
C PHE A 81 -2.57 5.33 -8.93
N ASN A 82 -2.42 4.39 -9.85
CA ASN A 82 -3.13 3.11 -9.78
C ASN A 82 -2.46 2.15 -8.77
N ASP A 83 -3.08 0.99 -8.52
CA ASP A 83 -2.62 0.03 -7.51
C ASP A 83 -1.19 -0.46 -7.75
N ASP A 84 -0.82 -0.75 -9.00
CA ASP A 84 0.53 -1.17 -9.36
C ASP A 84 1.55 -0.04 -9.10
N GLN A 85 1.20 1.19 -9.44
CA GLN A 85 2.05 2.36 -9.20
C GLN A 85 2.19 2.65 -7.70
N LEU A 86 1.11 2.52 -6.92
CA LEU A 86 1.15 2.63 -5.46
C LEU A 86 2.03 1.53 -4.85
N TYR A 87 1.92 0.30 -5.35
CA TYR A 87 2.77 -0.80 -4.92
C TYR A 87 4.25 -0.50 -5.20
N ILE A 88 4.61 -0.12 -6.43
CA ILE A 88 5.99 0.26 -6.78
C ILE A 88 6.49 1.45 -5.94
N ALA A 89 5.66 2.48 -5.76
CA ALA A 89 5.98 3.65 -4.96
C ALA A 89 6.21 3.31 -3.48
N SER A 90 5.46 2.36 -2.92
CA SER A 90 5.67 1.90 -1.54
C SER A 90 7.04 1.23 -1.37
N HIS A 91 7.46 0.42 -2.35
CA HIS A 91 8.79 -0.20 -2.39
C HIS A 91 9.89 0.83 -2.61
N LEU A 92 9.65 1.84 -3.44
CA LEU A 92 10.59 2.95 -3.64
C LEU A 92 10.81 3.74 -2.34
N ALA A 93 9.74 4.10 -1.63
CA ALA A 93 9.84 4.75 -0.32
C ALA A 93 10.60 3.88 0.69
N SER A 94 10.38 2.56 0.67
CA SER A 94 11.13 1.61 1.50
C SER A 94 12.62 1.60 1.18
N LYS A 95 13.00 1.64 -0.12
CA LYS A 95 14.40 1.76 -0.56
C LYS A 95 15.06 3.06 -0.09
N TRP A 96 14.30 4.14 0.03
CA TRP A 96 14.76 5.41 0.60
C TRP A 96 14.80 5.43 2.13
N LEU A 97 14.51 4.29 2.79
CA LEU A 97 14.36 4.18 4.25
C LEU A 97 13.25 5.08 4.81
N TRP A 98 12.30 5.47 3.96
CA TRP A 98 11.18 6.33 4.32
C TRP A 98 9.95 5.49 4.69
N HIS A 99 10.11 4.71 5.76
CA HIS A 99 9.20 3.62 6.13
C HIS A 99 7.76 4.08 6.39
N ASP A 100 7.54 5.28 6.92
CA ASP A 100 6.19 5.79 7.17
C ASP A 100 5.42 6.02 5.86
N ARG A 101 6.11 6.44 4.79
CA ARG A 101 5.49 6.57 3.46
C ARG A 101 5.32 5.22 2.78
N ALA A 102 6.27 4.29 2.96
CA ALA A 102 6.12 2.93 2.45
C ALA A 102 4.82 2.28 2.99
N ILE A 103 4.61 2.34 4.31
CA ILE A 103 3.41 1.81 4.97
C ILE A 103 2.15 2.56 4.54
N TYR A 104 2.19 3.88 4.50
CA TYR A 104 1.04 4.68 4.10
C TYR A 104 0.60 4.36 2.67
N THR A 105 1.55 4.29 1.73
CA THR A 105 1.24 4.08 0.31
C THR A 105 0.73 2.66 0.05
N ILE A 106 1.32 1.62 0.65
CA ILE A 106 0.81 0.24 0.50
C ILE A 106 -0.53 0.03 1.20
N SER A 107 -0.88 0.83 2.20
CA SER A 107 -2.20 0.73 2.86
C SER A 107 -3.32 1.33 2.01
N ASN A 108 -3.00 2.10 0.96
CA ASN A 108 -3.96 2.68 0.03
C ASN A 108 -4.20 1.79 -1.20
N THR A 109 -3.44 0.70 -1.39
CA THR A 109 -3.80 -0.32 -2.38
C THR A 109 -4.95 -1.17 -1.83
N PRO A 110 -5.97 -1.49 -2.65
CA PRO A 110 -7.13 -2.29 -2.24
C PRO A 110 -6.78 -3.73 -1.84
#